data_AF-A0A5E4N3D5-F1
#
_entry.id   AF-A0A5E4N3D5-F1
#
_cell.length_a   1.000
_cell.length_b   1.000
_cell.length_c   1.000
_cell.angle_alpha   90.00
_cell.angle_beta   90.00
_cell.angle_gamma   90.00
#
_symmetry.space_group_name_H-M   'P 1'
#
loop_
_entity.id
_entity.type
_entity.pdbx_description
1 polymer ?
#
loop_
_entity_poly.entity_id
_entity_poly.type
_entity_poly.pdbx_seq_one_letter_code
_entity_poly.pdbx_strand_id
1 'polypeptide(L)'
;MDSEISHLPYNDTDSHGKTNINIKHSLDHGRLDIIRDSIRDAVHNFKHAFNNSDNERKIDVYILNSFDDYQEYLKSMGKTMDKGVVSYTAMNNFDSDKHAVGGNGADVYVYLDQEGNVNQSTLEHEIGHAMQLTNLGLSYILPTAVREGMALYVAGLENGNHINDREDINALSEIKSKNLKIDEIIRDGYYSKNCYSEIEQ
;
A
#
# COMPACT_ATOMS: atom_id res chain seq x y z
N MET A 1 6.28 19.78 15.05
CA MET A 1 4.89 20.26 15.07
C MET A 1 4.06 19.01 15.25
N ASP A 2 3.83 18.62 16.50
CA ASP A 2 3.16 17.38 16.87
C ASP A 2 1.72 17.69 17.28
N SER A 3 0.96 18.28 16.37
CA SER A 3 -0.46 18.58 16.58
C SER A 3 -1.24 17.96 15.44
N GLU A 4 -2.21 17.11 15.80
CA GLU A 4 -3.24 16.49 14.94
C GLU A 4 -3.01 15.04 14.45
N ILE A 5 -2.40 14.18 15.29
CA ILE A 5 -2.60 12.70 15.19
C ILE A 5 -3.89 12.27 15.97
N SER A 6 -4.71 13.22 16.45
CA SER A 6 -5.70 12.99 17.53
C SER A 6 -7.08 12.46 17.14
N HIS A 7 -7.25 11.80 15.98
CA HIS A 7 -8.57 11.33 15.56
C HIS A 7 -8.73 9.80 15.44
N LEU A 8 -7.68 9.03 15.73
CA LEU A 8 -7.75 7.56 15.85
C LEU A 8 -7.43 7.18 17.31
N PRO A 9 -8.43 6.77 18.12
CA PRO A 9 -8.30 6.59 19.56
C PRO A 9 -7.52 5.32 19.97
N TYR A 10 -7.34 4.37 19.06
CA TYR A 10 -6.70 3.08 19.35
C TYR A 10 -5.40 2.91 18.54
N ASN A 11 -4.43 2.26 19.17
CA ASN A 11 -3.15 1.91 18.59
C ASN A 11 -2.73 0.52 19.04
N ASP A 12 -2.47 -0.35 18.07
CA ASP A 12 -2.04 -1.72 18.28
C ASP A 12 -0.71 -1.96 17.55
N THR A 13 0.25 -2.58 18.23
CA THR A 13 1.55 -2.91 17.62
C THR A 13 1.66 -4.40 17.38
N ASP A 14 2.06 -4.79 16.17
CA ASP A 14 2.42 -6.16 15.82
C ASP A 14 3.83 -6.21 15.22
N SER A 15 4.53 -7.32 15.41
CA SER A 15 5.91 -7.50 14.93
C SER A 15 6.02 -8.79 14.13
N HIS A 16 6.35 -8.66 12.85
CA HIS A 16 6.57 -9.78 11.93
C HIS A 16 8.06 -9.90 11.62
N GLY A 17 8.81 -10.55 12.51
CA GLY A 17 10.27 -10.54 12.49
C GLY A 17 10.79 -9.13 12.82
N LYS A 18 11.61 -8.54 11.94
CA LYS A 18 12.09 -7.15 12.11
C LYS A 18 11.20 -6.08 11.46
N THR A 19 9.98 -6.43 11.07
CA THR A 19 8.99 -5.45 10.58
C THR A 19 8.01 -5.16 11.70
N ASN A 20 8.03 -3.93 12.22
CA ASN A 20 7.11 -3.45 13.25
C ASN A 20 5.95 -2.72 12.57
N ILE A 21 4.73 -3.13 12.86
CA ILE A 21 3.49 -2.56 12.35
C ILE A 21 2.79 -1.85 13.50
N ASN A 22 2.41 -0.58 13.34
CA ASN A 22 1.51 0.12 14.27
C ASN A 22 0.18 0.39 13.56
N ILE A 23 -0.88 -0.26 14.02
CA ILE A 23 -2.24 -0.12 13.48
C ILE A 23 -2.95 0.96 14.30
N LYS A 24 -3.26 2.09 13.67
CA LYS A 24 -4.00 3.21 14.25
C LYS A 24 -5.43 3.16 13.71
N HIS A 25 -6.43 3.14 14.58
CA HIS A 25 -7.82 2.97 14.15
C HIS A 25 -8.87 3.54 15.12
N SER A 26 -10.11 3.65 14.63
CA SER A 26 -11.31 4.02 15.39
C SER A 26 -12.37 2.90 15.46
N LEU A 27 -12.01 1.67 15.06
CA LEU A 27 -12.91 0.51 14.99
C LEU A 27 -13.56 0.14 16.33
N ASP A 28 -14.86 -0.19 16.29
CA ASP A 28 -15.55 -0.93 17.35
C ASP A 28 -15.12 -2.43 17.36
N HIS A 29 -15.11 -3.05 18.54
CA HIS A 29 -14.31 -4.25 18.83
C HIS A 29 -14.72 -5.51 18.04
N GLY A 30 -13.73 -6.27 17.53
CA GLY A 30 -13.89 -7.65 17.02
C GLY A 30 -13.29 -7.98 15.64
N ARG A 31 -12.78 -6.98 14.91
CA ARG A 31 -12.31 -7.14 13.51
C ARG A 31 -10.81 -6.93 13.30
N LEU A 32 -10.11 -6.55 14.37
CA LEU A 32 -8.69 -6.28 14.34
C LEU A 32 -7.85 -7.53 14.03
N ASP A 33 -8.33 -8.72 14.41
CA ASP A 33 -7.60 -9.97 14.15
C ASP A 33 -7.51 -10.30 12.66
N ILE A 34 -8.59 -10.10 11.90
CA ILE A 34 -8.59 -10.29 10.44
C ILE A 34 -7.61 -9.32 9.76
N ILE A 35 -7.58 -8.07 10.23
CA ILE A 35 -6.68 -7.04 9.70
C ILE A 35 -5.22 -7.38 10.02
N ARG A 36 -4.93 -7.82 11.23
CA ARG A 36 -3.59 -8.31 11.63
C ARG A 36 -3.16 -9.51 10.80
N ASP A 37 -4.08 -10.45 10.55
CA ASP A 37 -3.81 -11.63 9.73
C ASP A 37 -3.45 -11.23 8.29
N SER A 38 -4.24 -10.36 7.63
CA SER A 38 -3.90 -9.85 6.28
C SER A 38 -2.54 -9.13 6.25
N ILE A 39 -2.26 -8.27 7.23
CA ILE A 39 -0.96 -7.56 7.28
C ILE A 39 0.19 -8.56 7.45
N ARG A 40 0.05 -9.53 8.36
CA ARG A 40 1.05 -10.59 8.58
C ARG A 40 1.33 -11.34 7.29
N ASP A 41 0.27 -11.75 6.61
CA ASP A 41 0.35 -12.60 5.43
C ASP A 41 0.99 -11.83 4.27
N ALA A 42 0.61 -10.57 4.04
CA ALA A 42 1.26 -9.69 3.06
C ALA A 42 2.75 -9.46 3.35
N VAL A 43 3.13 -9.20 4.61
CA VAL A 43 4.54 -9.03 5.00
C VAL A 43 5.33 -10.32 4.77
N HIS A 44 4.76 -11.47 5.13
CA HIS A 44 5.37 -12.78 4.91
C HIS A 44 5.55 -13.06 3.41
N ASN A 45 4.48 -12.89 2.63
CA ASN A 45 4.46 -13.09 1.19
C ASN A 45 5.48 -12.21 0.47
N PHE A 46 5.58 -10.93 0.83
CA PHE A 46 6.59 -10.03 0.29
C PHE A 46 8.02 -10.51 0.56
N LYS A 47 8.31 -10.87 1.81
CA LYS A 47 9.65 -11.35 2.23
C LYS A 47 10.04 -12.63 1.49
N HIS A 48 9.07 -13.54 1.33
CA HIS A 48 9.26 -14.80 0.60
C HIS A 48 9.50 -14.56 -0.89
N ALA A 49 8.67 -13.74 -1.55
CA ALA A 49 8.75 -13.49 -2.99
C ALA A 49 10.02 -12.76 -3.41
N PHE A 50 10.44 -11.75 -2.64
CA PHE A 50 11.52 -10.84 -3.03
C PHE A 50 12.81 -11.03 -2.24
N ASN A 51 12.92 -12.11 -1.45
CA ASN A 51 14.10 -12.50 -0.67
C ASN A 51 14.76 -11.32 0.06
N ASN A 52 14.02 -10.73 1.01
CA ASN A 52 14.45 -9.48 1.64
C ASN A 52 15.30 -9.68 2.89
N SER A 53 16.21 -8.72 3.12
CA SER A 53 17.09 -8.67 4.29
C SER A 53 16.34 -8.41 5.60
N ASP A 54 16.94 -8.78 6.73
CA ASP A 54 16.43 -8.55 8.08
C ASP A 54 16.87 -7.18 8.63
N ASN A 55 16.41 -6.09 8.03
CA ASN A 55 16.53 -4.75 8.61
C ASN A 55 15.28 -4.38 9.41
N GLU A 56 15.44 -3.58 10.46
CA GLU A 56 14.32 -3.05 11.23
C GLU A 56 13.53 -2.05 10.41
N ARG A 57 12.21 -2.27 10.36
CA ARG A 57 11.26 -1.48 9.57
C ARG A 57 10.09 -1.08 10.43
N LYS A 58 9.52 0.07 10.11
CA LYS A 58 8.31 0.58 10.76
C LYS A 58 7.24 0.83 9.70
N ILE A 59 6.06 0.26 9.86
CA ILE A 59 4.91 0.61 9.02
C ILE A 59 3.80 1.07 9.96
N ASP A 60 3.29 2.27 9.76
CA ASP A 60 2.10 2.73 10.48
C ASP A 60 0.90 2.57 9.53
N VAL A 61 -0.11 1.82 9.94
CA VAL A 61 -1.34 1.56 9.18
C VAL A 61 -2.48 2.33 9.80
N TYR A 62 -3.09 3.23 9.06
CA TYR A 62 -4.21 4.06 9.48
C TYR A 62 -5.49 3.51 8.85
N ILE A 63 -6.45 3.14 9.68
CA ILE A 63 -7.74 2.59 9.24
C ILE A 63 -8.83 3.58 9.60
N LEU A 64 -9.40 4.19 8.57
CA LEU A 64 -10.40 5.24 8.66
C LEU A 64 -11.80 4.63 8.54
N ASN A 65 -12.79 5.22 9.20
CA ASN A 65 -14.13 4.63 9.31
C ASN A 65 -14.92 4.68 8.00
N SER A 66 -14.56 5.56 7.08
CA SER A 66 -15.25 5.75 5.81
C SER A 66 -14.33 6.37 4.77
N PHE A 67 -14.75 6.32 3.51
CA PHE A 67 -14.07 7.01 2.40
C PHE A 67 -14.00 8.53 2.64
N ASP A 68 -15.05 9.14 3.19
CA ASP A 68 -15.09 10.57 3.47
C ASP A 68 -14.08 10.95 4.56
N ASP A 69 -14.03 10.19 5.66
CA ASP A 69 -13.04 10.41 6.73
C ASP A 69 -11.60 10.28 6.21
N TYR A 70 -11.37 9.31 5.32
CA TYR A 70 -10.10 9.11 4.64
C TYR A 70 -9.69 10.30 3.76
N GLN A 71 -10.60 10.80 2.92
CA GLN A 71 -10.35 11.96 2.09
C GLN A 71 -10.09 13.22 2.91
N GLU A 72 -10.86 13.43 3.99
CA GLU A 72 -10.67 14.56 4.91
C GLU A 72 -9.33 14.48 5.64
N TYR A 73 -8.95 13.30 6.11
CA TYR A 73 -7.67 13.08 6.79
C TYR A 73 -6.47 13.30 5.86
N LEU A 74 -6.52 12.79 4.62
CA LEU A 74 -5.44 13.06 3.65
C LEU A 74 -5.35 14.57 3.34
N LYS A 75 -6.49 15.23 3.19
CA LYS A 75 -6.56 16.67 2.94
C LYS A 75 -5.99 17.50 4.10
N SER A 76 -6.23 17.12 5.36
CA SER A 76 -5.67 17.82 6.52
C SER A 76 -4.14 17.73 6.56
N MET A 77 -3.57 16.64 6.05
CA MET A 77 -2.12 16.48 5.85
C MET A 77 -1.56 17.20 4.60
N GLY A 78 -2.38 18.00 3.92
CA GLY A 78 -1.99 18.72 2.70
C GLY A 78 -1.89 17.83 1.45
N LYS A 79 -2.45 16.62 1.48
CA LYS A 79 -2.55 15.72 0.31
C LYS A 79 -3.92 15.93 -0.33
N THR A 80 -3.94 16.46 -1.55
CA THR A 80 -5.18 16.51 -2.34
C THR A 80 -5.18 15.31 -3.27
N MET A 81 -6.10 14.39 -3.06
CA MET A 81 -6.25 13.20 -3.89
C MET A 81 -7.37 13.39 -4.91
N ASP A 82 -7.21 12.76 -6.06
CA ASP A 82 -8.32 12.60 -6.99
C ASP A 82 -9.37 11.64 -6.39
N LYS A 83 -10.63 11.81 -6.80
CA LYS A 83 -11.76 11.05 -6.23
C LYS A 83 -11.69 9.53 -6.45
N GLY A 84 -10.80 9.04 -7.32
CA GLY A 84 -10.58 7.61 -7.56
C GLY A 84 -9.62 6.94 -6.58
N VAL A 85 -8.86 7.70 -5.78
CA VAL A 85 -7.83 7.10 -4.92
C VAL A 85 -8.48 6.44 -3.70
N VAL A 86 -8.51 5.11 -3.69
CA VAL A 86 -9.14 4.27 -2.64
C VAL A 86 -8.18 3.86 -1.52
N SER A 87 -6.89 4.12 -1.67
CA SER A 87 -5.87 3.85 -0.64
C SER A 87 -4.60 4.63 -0.94
N TYR A 88 -3.72 4.76 0.05
CA TYR A 88 -2.49 5.52 -0.10
C TYR A 88 -1.36 4.98 0.77
N THR A 89 -0.17 4.88 0.18
CA THR A 89 1.07 4.63 0.93
C THR A 89 2.07 5.76 0.73
N ALA A 90 2.71 6.19 1.81
CA ALA A 90 3.79 7.18 1.81
C ALA A 90 5.00 6.70 2.61
N MET A 91 6.19 7.24 2.34
CA MET A 91 7.37 7.01 3.17
C MET A 91 7.36 7.96 4.38
N ASN A 92 7.68 7.44 5.57
CA ASN A 92 7.71 8.25 6.79
C ASN A 92 8.90 9.19 6.74
N ASN A 93 8.70 10.45 7.13
CA ASN A 93 9.68 11.55 7.07
C ASN A 93 10.12 11.95 5.66
N PHE A 94 9.18 12.37 4.82
CA PHE A 94 9.49 13.33 3.75
C PHE A 94 9.60 14.74 4.37
N ASP A 95 10.74 15.05 4.97
CA ASP A 95 11.08 16.43 5.32
C ASP A 95 11.35 17.17 4.00
N SER A 96 10.46 18.06 3.57
CA SER A 96 10.57 18.77 2.29
C SER A 96 11.87 19.59 2.16
N ASP A 97 12.51 19.89 3.30
CA ASP A 97 13.73 20.69 3.38
C ASP A 97 15.01 19.84 3.48
N LYS A 98 14.88 18.51 3.58
CA LYS A 98 16.02 17.58 3.64
C LYS A 98 15.79 16.44 2.67
N HIS A 99 16.58 16.42 1.60
CA HIS A 99 16.66 15.29 0.67
C HIS A 99 16.53 13.96 1.41
N ALA A 100 15.53 13.15 1.01
CA ALA A 100 15.13 11.87 1.58
C ALA A 100 16.19 11.27 2.52
N VAL A 101 16.08 11.56 3.81
CA VAL A 101 16.93 10.90 4.82
C VAL A 101 16.31 9.53 4.99
N GLY A 102 16.79 8.55 4.19
CA GLY A 102 16.23 7.20 4.04
C GLY A 102 15.49 6.71 5.27
N GLY A 103 14.17 6.91 5.27
CA GLY A 103 13.31 6.46 6.35
C GLY A 103 13.14 4.96 6.19
N ASN A 104 13.44 4.19 7.24
CA ASN A 104 13.05 2.78 7.32
C ASN A 104 11.55 2.63 7.65
N GLY A 105 10.74 3.62 7.28
CA GLY A 105 9.37 3.81 7.71
C GLY A 105 8.41 4.09 6.54
N ALA A 106 7.19 3.56 6.59
CA ALA A 106 6.11 3.90 5.68
C ALA A 106 4.76 4.01 6.40
N ASP A 107 3.86 4.82 5.86
CA ASP A 107 2.51 5.04 6.34
C ASP A 107 1.55 4.49 5.28
N VAL A 108 0.61 3.64 5.70
CA VAL A 108 -0.45 3.06 4.87
C VAL A 108 -1.78 3.62 5.34
N TYR A 109 -2.61 4.09 4.43
CA TYR A 109 -3.92 4.68 4.72
C TYR A 109 -4.99 3.91 3.94
N VAL A 110 -5.94 3.32 4.66
CA VAL A 110 -7.08 2.57 4.12
C VAL A 110 -8.36 2.92 4.88
N TYR A 111 -9.52 2.59 4.33
CA TYR A 111 -10.81 2.85 4.97
C TYR A 111 -11.71 1.63 4.99
N LEU A 112 -12.78 1.70 5.79
CA LEU A 112 -13.80 0.65 5.88
C LEU A 112 -14.94 0.84 4.86
N ASP A 113 -15.45 -0.27 4.34
CA ASP A 113 -16.73 -0.31 3.63
C ASP A 113 -17.92 0.02 4.56
N GLN A 114 -19.12 0.08 3.99
CA GLN A 114 -20.35 0.42 4.73
C GLN A 114 -20.72 -0.64 5.78
N GLU A 115 -20.26 -1.87 5.58
CA GLU A 115 -20.40 -2.99 6.49
C GLU A 115 -19.33 -2.97 7.59
N GLY A 116 -18.35 -2.07 7.51
CA GLY A 116 -17.25 -1.83 8.45
C GLY A 116 -16.03 -2.75 8.24
N ASN A 117 -15.86 -3.33 7.06
CA ASN A 117 -14.74 -4.21 6.73
C ASN A 117 -13.68 -3.45 5.94
N VAL A 118 -12.41 -3.82 6.13
CA VAL A 118 -11.33 -3.37 5.24
C VAL A 118 -11.33 -4.25 4.00
N ASN A 119 -11.15 -3.65 2.82
CA ASN A 119 -10.82 -4.41 1.61
C ASN A 119 -9.43 -5.03 1.78
N GLN A 120 -9.36 -6.36 1.95
CA GLN A 120 -8.12 -7.10 2.19
C GLN A 120 -7.13 -6.95 1.04
N SER A 121 -7.58 -7.12 -0.21
CA SER A 121 -6.71 -6.97 -1.38
C SER A 121 -6.07 -5.59 -1.43
N THR A 122 -6.85 -4.53 -1.19
CA THR A 122 -6.34 -3.16 -1.10
C THR A 122 -5.33 -2.99 0.03
N LEU A 123 -5.61 -3.50 1.24
CA LEU A 123 -4.69 -3.42 2.37
C LEU A 123 -3.36 -4.13 2.07
N GLU A 124 -3.42 -5.35 1.52
CA GLU A 124 -2.24 -6.15 1.21
C GLU A 124 -1.41 -5.54 0.08
N HIS A 125 -2.06 -4.95 -0.92
CA HIS A 125 -1.43 -4.16 -1.97
C HIS A 125 -0.64 -2.98 -1.39
N GLU A 126 -1.25 -2.18 -0.51
CA GLU A 126 -0.57 -1.05 0.13
C GLU A 126 0.56 -1.49 1.07
N ILE A 127 0.41 -2.61 1.78
CA ILE A 127 1.51 -3.21 2.55
C ILE A 127 2.65 -3.61 1.62
N GLY A 128 2.35 -4.11 0.42
CA GLY A 128 3.32 -4.33 -0.66
C GLY A 128 4.12 -3.07 -0.99
N HIS A 129 3.45 -1.94 -1.20
CA HIS A 129 4.11 -0.64 -1.40
C HIS A 129 4.95 -0.20 -0.20
N ALA A 130 4.43 -0.32 1.02
CA ALA A 130 5.13 0.05 2.24
C ALA A 130 6.42 -0.77 2.39
N MET A 131 6.34 -2.06 2.07
CA MET A 131 7.50 -2.93 2.01
C MET A 131 8.46 -2.51 0.90
N GLN A 132 8.03 -2.19 -0.31
CA GLN A 132 8.93 -1.67 -1.36
C GLN A 132 9.69 -0.42 -0.90
N LEU A 133 8.97 0.56 -0.33
CA LEU A 133 9.50 1.82 0.18
C LEU A 133 10.57 1.59 1.25
N THR A 134 10.23 0.81 2.28
CA THR A 134 11.10 0.58 3.45
C THR A 134 12.25 -0.39 3.19
N ASN A 135 12.10 -1.32 2.26
CA ASN A 135 13.11 -2.34 1.98
C ASN A 135 14.16 -1.90 0.97
N LEU A 136 13.70 -1.27 -0.10
CA LEU A 136 14.54 -1.08 -1.27
C LEU A 136 15.11 0.34 -1.28
N GLY A 137 14.43 1.34 -0.70
CA GLY A 137 14.73 2.74 -1.01
C GLY A 137 14.65 3.04 -2.51
N LEU A 138 14.12 2.08 -3.30
CA LEU A 138 14.10 2.06 -4.76
C LEU A 138 12.75 2.51 -5.31
N SER A 139 11.74 2.80 -4.49
CA SER A 139 10.40 3.17 -4.96
C SER A 139 10.40 4.39 -5.89
N TYR A 140 11.39 5.28 -5.77
CA TYR A 140 11.61 6.42 -6.65
C TYR A 140 12.44 6.10 -7.90
N ILE A 141 13.09 4.94 -7.95
CA ILE A 141 13.96 4.49 -9.06
C ILE A 141 13.24 3.46 -9.93
N LEU A 142 12.35 2.66 -9.35
CA LEU A 142 11.54 1.71 -10.08
C LEU A 142 10.46 2.44 -10.87
N PRO A 143 10.24 2.06 -12.14
CA PRO A 143 9.11 2.57 -12.88
C PRO A 143 7.77 2.18 -12.25
N THR A 144 6.74 3.01 -12.47
CA THR A 144 5.40 2.82 -11.89
C THR A 144 4.88 1.41 -12.13
N ALA A 145 4.86 0.92 -13.37
CA ALA A 145 4.35 -0.42 -13.67
C ALA A 145 5.04 -1.55 -12.88
N VAL A 146 6.33 -1.40 -12.55
CA VAL A 146 7.06 -2.38 -11.73
C VAL A 146 6.64 -2.26 -10.25
N ARG A 147 6.47 -1.03 -9.76
CA ARG A 147 6.05 -0.75 -8.39
C ARG A 147 4.63 -1.29 -8.12
N GLU A 148 3.68 -0.95 -8.99
CA GLU A 148 2.29 -1.40 -8.89
C GLU A 148 2.20 -2.92 -9.08
N GLY A 149 2.84 -3.47 -10.13
CA GLY A 149 2.82 -4.91 -10.38
C GLY A 149 3.44 -5.76 -9.25
N MET A 150 4.45 -5.25 -8.54
CA MET A 150 4.99 -5.92 -7.35
C MET A 150 4.00 -5.89 -6.16
N ALA A 151 3.21 -4.81 -6.02
CA ALA A 151 2.21 -4.68 -4.96
C ALA A 151 0.99 -5.57 -5.23
N LEU A 152 0.46 -5.55 -6.46
CA LEU A 152 -0.57 -6.48 -6.92
C LEU A 152 -0.14 -7.93 -6.75
N TYR A 153 1.08 -8.27 -7.16
CA TYR A 153 1.57 -9.64 -7.02
C TYR A 153 1.48 -10.12 -5.56
N VAL A 154 1.83 -9.26 -4.61
CA VAL A 154 1.79 -9.56 -3.16
C VAL A 154 0.37 -9.71 -2.66
N ALA A 155 -0.56 -8.85 -3.08
CA ALA A 155 -1.98 -8.93 -2.73
C ALA A 155 -2.64 -10.21 -3.27
N GLY A 156 -2.17 -10.73 -4.42
CA GLY A 156 -2.66 -11.99 -4.99
C GLY A 156 -1.96 -13.25 -4.46
N LEU A 157 -1.03 -13.15 -3.49
CA LEU A 157 -0.34 -14.32 -2.94
C LEU A 157 -1.17 -15.00 -1.83
N GLU A 158 -1.55 -16.24 -2.03
CA GLU A 158 -2.07 -17.11 -0.97
C GLU A 158 -1.06 -18.22 -0.64
N ASN A 159 -0.58 -18.25 0.60
CA ASN A 159 0.42 -19.23 1.06
C ASN A 159 1.67 -19.31 0.15
N GLY A 160 2.13 -18.17 -0.35
CA GLY A 160 3.29 -18.09 -1.25
C GLY A 160 3.04 -18.51 -2.70
N ASN A 161 1.79 -18.79 -3.10
CA ASN A 161 1.40 -19.03 -4.47
C ASN A 161 0.50 -17.91 -4.96
N HIS A 162 0.78 -17.36 -6.14
CA HIS A 162 -0.06 -16.31 -6.70
C HIS A 162 -1.31 -16.94 -7.31
N ILE A 163 -2.47 -16.52 -6.83
CA ILE A 163 -3.75 -16.95 -7.36
C ILE A 163 -4.19 -15.90 -8.37
N ASN A 164 -4.07 -16.23 -9.65
CA ASN A 164 -4.60 -15.36 -10.69
C ASN A 164 -6.10 -15.25 -10.50
N ASP A 165 -6.57 -14.06 -10.17
CA ASP A 165 -7.99 -13.81 -10.00
C ASP A 165 -8.60 -13.21 -11.29
N ARG A 166 -9.85 -12.77 -11.20
CA ARG A 166 -10.55 -12.19 -12.34
C ARG A 166 -9.97 -10.82 -12.71
N GLU A 167 -9.44 -10.08 -11.75
CA GLU A 167 -8.86 -8.76 -11.95
C GLU A 167 -7.54 -8.90 -12.72
N ASP A 168 -6.69 -9.87 -12.36
CA ASP A 168 -5.45 -10.18 -13.10
C ASP A 168 -5.73 -10.52 -14.57
N ILE A 169 -6.77 -11.31 -14.82
CA ILE A 169 -7.17 -11.70 -16.18
C ILE A 169 -7.65 -10.47 -16.98
N ASN A 170 -8.39 -9.57 -16.34
CA ASN A 170 -8.87 -8.34 -16.98
C ASN A 170 -7.69 -7.39 -17.26
N ALA A 171 -6.82 -7.16 -16.28
CA ALA A 171 -5.59 -6.37 -16.40
C ALA A 171 -4.74 -6.85 -17.57
N LEU A 172 -4.46 -8.16 -17.64
CA LEU A 172 -3.70 -8.77 -18.73
C LEU A 172 -4.40 -8.63 -20.08
N SER A 173 -5.74 -8.67 -20.11
CA SER A 173 -6.52 -8.50 -21.33
C SER A 173 -6.48 -7.06 -21.84
N GLU A 174 -6.56 -6.07 -20.94
CA GLU A 174 -6.42 -4.65 -21.26
C GLU A 174 -5.01 -4.32 -21.76
N ILE A 175 -3.96 -4.77 -21.05
CA ILE A 175 -2.57 -4.60 -21.47
C ILE A 175 -2.34 -5.22 -22.86
N LYS A 176 -2.86 -6.43 -23.10
CA LYS A 176 -2.78 -7.09 -24.43
C LYS A 176 -3.51 -6.29 -25.50
N SER A 177 -4.66 -5.70 -25.18
CA SER A 177 -5.44 -4.90 -26.13
C SER A 177 -4.70 -3.65 -26.60
N LYS A 178 -3.83 -3.08 -25.75
CA LYS A 178 -3.00 -1.91 -26.07
C LYS A 178 -1.78 -2.25 -26.94
N ASN A 179 -1.46 -3.54 -27.12
CA ASN A 179 -0.33 -4.02 -27.93
C ASN A 179 1.01 -3.35 -27.57
N LEU A 180 1.23 -3.12 -26.27
CA LEU A 180 2.43 -2.47 -25.75
C LEU A 180 3.61 -3.44 -25.72
N LYS A 181 4.80 -2.93 -26.04
CA LYS A 181 6.06 -3.64 -25.79
C LYS A 181 6.47 -3.49 -24.33
N ILE A 182 7.30 -4.42 -23.87
CA ILE A 182 7.83 -4.43 -22.49
C ILE A 182 8.53 -3.11 -22.15
N ASP A 183 9.30 -2.53 -23.07
CA ASP A 183 9.97 -1.25 -22.82
C ASP A 183 9.01 -0.07 -22.77
N GLU A 184 7.87 -0.15 -23.46
CA GLU A 184 6.79 0.84 -23.36
C GLU A 184 6.07 0.71 -22.02
N ILE A 185 5.83 -0.51 -21.55
CA ILE A 185 5.23 -0.80 -20.24
C ILE A 185 6.09 -0.25 -19.09
N ILE A 186 7.40 -0.51 -19.16
CA ILE A 186 8.36 -0.10 -18.13
C ILE A 186 8.60 1.42 -18.16
N ARG A 187 8.38 2.12 -19.27
CA ARG A 187 8.61 3.59 -19.34
C ARG A 187 7.38 4.43 -19.02
N ASP A 188 6.23 3.80 -18.90
CA ASP A 188 4.97 4.48 -18.68
C ASP A 188 4.77 4.89 -17.21
N GLY A 189 4.24 6.10 -17.01
CA GLY A 189 3.90 6.66 -15.71
C GLY A 189 2.52 7.31 -15.73
N TYR A 190 2.03 7.79 -14.57
CA TYR A 190 0.65 8.28 -14.36
C TYR A 190 0.11 9.34 -15.35
N TYR A 191 0.97 9.99 -16.14
CA TYR A 191 0.61 11.08 -17.07
C TYR A 191 1.07 10.86 -18.52
N SER A 192 1.40 9.63 -18.90
CA SER A 192 1.81 9.31 -20.27
C SER A 192 0.61 9.19 -21.23
N LYS A 193 0.87 8.90 -22.51
CA LYS A 193 -0.19 8.64 -23.51
C LYS A 193 -0.88 7.28 -23.35
N ASN A 194 -0.33 6.36 -22.55
CA ASN A 194 -0.80 4.97 -22.45
C ASN A 194 -1.21 4.58 -21.02
N CYS A 195 -1.67 5.55 -20.21
CA CYS A 195 -2.05 5.37 -18.81
C CYS A 195 -2.72 4.02 -18.51
N TYR A 196 -2.23 3.35 -17.47
CA TYR A 196 -2.87 2.17 -16.91
C TYR A 196 -4.14 2.57 -16.15
N SER A 197 -5.24 1.84 -16.38
CA SER A 197 -6.47 1.94 -15.59
C SER A 197 -6.22 1.43 -14.16
N GLU A 198 -7.11 1.71 -13.21
CA GLU A 198 -7.04 1.12 -11.85
C GLU A 198 -7.07 -0.42 -11.86
N ILE A 199 -7.55 -1.05 -12.93
CA ILE A 199 -7.56 -2.51 -13.09
C ILE A 199 -6.22 -3.01 -13.64
N GLU A 200 -5.48 -2.17 -14.37
CA GLU A 200 -4.16 -2.49 -14.91
C GLU A 200 -3.00 -2.08 -13.98
N GLN A 201 -3.30 -1.25 -12.97
CA GLN A 201 -2.41 -0.84 -11.89
C GLN A 201 -2.46 -1.87 -10.77
#